data_AF-A0A9D7PWR4-F1
#
_entry.id   AF-A0A9D7PWR4-F1
#
_cell.length_a   1.000
_cell.length_b   1.000
_cell.length_c   1.000
_cell.angle_alpha   90.00
_cell.angle_beta   90.00
_cell.angle_gamma   90.00
#
_symmetry.space_group_name_H-M   'P 1'
#
loop_
_entity.id
_entity.type
_entity.pdbx_description
1 polymer ?
#
loop_
_entity_poly.entity_id
_entity_poly.type
_entity_poly.pdbx_seq_one_letter_code
_entity_poly.pdbx_strand_id
1 'polypeptide(L)'
;MRAALFGVPERTTDSHLHANPNLRVGVVLECNGERLTAMRRKARKNSLIKYDPLTGEEFGEAIPDEVLSAWMGGLTEGLYTSMFGLDHDELVAGGKALSEGKGELGQSLFEAGAGLSSVRALRERLAKEADDLFRPRASSSAIHKVLEQYGEARKEAKQAQTKPAEWETLRKAAEEARAAYADARAQQELLQQETRRFERLAAVLLDVAGAVACVRATCRFGRGDEICLLMHQQSVWGQKHNCGRQNNLAAKQRTTWQGCRQN
;
A
#
# COMPACT_ATOMS: atom_id res chain seq x y z
N MET A 1 19.40 -49.34 30.45
CA MET A 1 18.73 -48.19 31.10
C MET A 1 17.34 -47.92 30.55
N ARG A 2 17.15 -47.81 29.22
CA ARG A 2 15.82 -47.70 28.55
C ARG A 2 14.78 -48.70 29.08
N ALA A 3 15.17 -49.96 29.23
CA ALA A 3 14.30 -51.02 29.72
C ALA A 3 13.74 -50.78 31.14
N ALA A 4 14.46 -50.07 32.01
CA ALA A 4 13.99 -49.72 33.34
C ALA A 4 13.01 -48.54 33.31
N LEU A 5 13.29 -47.55 32.44
CA LEU A 5 12.53 -46.30 32.35
C LEU A 5 11.21 -46.45 31.58
N PHE A 6 11.22 -47.13 30.43
CA PHE A 6 10.08 -47.18 29.51
C PHE A 6 9.46 -48.57 29.33
N GLY A 7 10.14 -49.63 29.78
CA GLY A 7 9.66 -51.01 29.58
C GLY A 7 10.66 -51.92 28.90
N VAL A 8 10.63 -53.19 29.28
CA VAL A 8 11.33 -54.23 28.54
C VAL A 8 10.51 -54.55 27.29
N PRO A 9 11.10 -54.51 26.07
CA PRO A 9 10.39 -54.85 24.85
C PRO A 9 9.88 -56.31 24.88
N GLU A 10 8.79 -56.58 24.19
CA GLU A 10 8.16 -57.90 24.15
C GLU A 10 9.11 -58.97 23.61
N ARG A 11 9.85 -58.61 22.55
CA ARG A 11 10.94 -59.40 21.99
C ARG A 11 12.26 -58.86 22.55
N THR A 12 12.91 -59.64 23.40
CA THR A 12 14.27 -59.37 23.90
C THR A 12 15.09 -60.65 23.84
N THR A 13 16.36 -60.53 23.48
CA THR A 13 17.36 -61.60 23.46
C THR A 13 18.16 -61.69 24.77
N ASP A 14 17.88 -60.82 25.75
CA ASP A 14 18.66 -60.66 26.98
C ASP A 14 18.43 -61.77 28.03
N SER A 15 17.86 -62.90 27.61
CA SER A 15 17.55 -64.05 28.46
C SER A 15 18.70 -65.07 28.46
N HIS A 16 19.89 -64.61 28.85
CA HIS A 16 21.11 -65.44 28.81
C HIS A 16 21.16 -66.50 29.92
N LEU A 17 20.86 -66.12 31.17
CA LEU A 17 20.90 -67.00 32.34
C LEU A 17 19.51 -67.38 32.86
N HIS A 18 18.55 -66.46 32.80
CA HIS A 18 17.21 -66.66 33.32
C HIS A 18 16.14 -66.52 32.23
N ALA A 19 15.04 -67.25 32.39
CA ALA A 19 13.92 -67.17 31.48
C ALA A 19 13.30 -65.76 31.46
N ASN A 20 12.77 -65.36 30.30
CA ASN A 20 12.14 -64.06 30.07
C ASN A 20 11.16 -63.56 31.17
N PRO A 21 10.30 -64.40 31.78
CA PRO A 21 9.39 -63.97 32.85
C PRO A 21 10.10 -63.52 34.13
N ASN A 22 11.34 -63.98 34.34
CA ASN A 22 12.15 -63.68 35.52
C ASN A 22 13.05 -62.45 35.30
N LEU A 23 12.97 -61.80 34.14
CA LEU A 23 13.78 -60.61 33.88
C LEU A 23 13.30 -59.45 34.76
N ARG A 24 14.24 -58.87 35.50
CA ARG A 24 14.04 -57.73 36.40
C ARG A 24 15.14 -56.71 36.15
N VAL A 25 14.78 -55.44 36.07
CA VAL A 25 15.74 -54.34 35.89
C VAL A 25 15.48 -53.28 36.96
N GLY A 26 16.43 -53.13 37.88
CA GLY A 26 16.37 -52.17 38.98
C GLY A 26 16.93 -50.83 38.56
N VAL A 27 16.31 -49.76 39.03
CA VAL A 27 16.82 -48.39 38.93
C VAL A 27 16.65 -47.66 40.25
N VAL A 28 17.65 -46.84 40.56
CA VAL A 28 17.57 -45.87 41.66
C VAL A 28 17.73 -44.50 41.02
N LEU A 29 16.69 -43.69 41.10
CA LEU A 29 16.67 -42.33 40.57
C LEU A 29 16.76 -41.36 41.74
N GLU A 30 17.53 -40.30 41.58
CA GLU A 30 17.64 -39.22 42.55
C GLU A 30 17.30 -37.90 41.86
N CYS A 31 16.34 -37.16 42.41
CA CYS A 31 15.89 -35.89 41.88
C CYS A 31 15.58 -34.96 43.05
N ASN A 32 16.17 -33.76 43.06
CA ASN A 32 15.94 -32.74 44.09
C ASN A 32 16.11 -33.23 45.55
N GLY A 33 16.99 -34.21 45.78
CA GLY A 33 17.23 -34.80 47.11
C GLY A 33 16.26 -35.91 47.51
N GLU A 34 15.24 -36.20 46.69
CA GLU A 34 14.39 -37.37 46.85
C GLU A 34 14.96 -38.56 46.06
N ARG A 35 14.77 -39.77 46.59
CA ARG A 35 15.24 -41.01 45.96
C ARG A 35 14.08 -41.96 45.65
N LEU A 36 13.96 -42.36 44.38
CA LEU A 36 13.00 -43.34 43.91
C LEU A 36 13.72 -44.67 43.60
N THR A 37 13.38 -45.72 44.34
CA THR A 37 13.86 -47.09 44.09
C THR A 37 12.76 -47.89 43.39
N ALA A 38 12.97 -48.21 42.12
CA ALA A 38 11.97 -48.92 41.32
C ALA A 38 12.60 -50.07 40.52
N MET A 39 11.91 -51.20 40.47
CA MET A 39 12.28 -52.41 39.75
C MET A 39 11.23 -52.64 38.67
N ARG A 40 11.67 -52.83 37.43
CA ARG A 40 10.77 -53.15 36.32
C ARG A 40 10.85 -54.63 35.97
N ARG A 41 9.71 -55.32 35.99
CA ARG A 41 9.54 -56.69 35.47
C ARG A 41 9.12 -56.67 34.01
N LYS A 42 9.43 -57.74 33.27
CA LYS A 42 8.88 -57.91 31.92
C LYS A 42 7.37 -58.23 31.99
N ALA A 43 6.53 -57.22 31.80
CA ALA A 43 5.07 -57.36 31.77
C ALA A 43 4.43 -56.27 30.88
N ARG A 44 3.23 -56.54 30.34
CA ARG A 44 2.49 -55.58 29.50
C ARG A 44 1.82 -54.44 30.28
N LYS A 45 1.52 -54.66 31.57
CA LYS A 45 0.88 -53.70 32.49
C LYS A 45 1.44 -53.88 33.89
N ASN A 46 1.39 -52.84 34.72
CA ASN A 46 1.83 -52.85 36.13
C ASN A 46 3.22 -53.49 36.27
N SER A 47 4.16 -52.99 35.49
CA SER A 47 5.50 -53.57 35.35
C SER A 47 6.52 -52.97 36.32
N LEU A 48 6.22 -51.81 36.91
CA LEU A 48 7.09 -51.10 37.84
C LEU A 48 6.68 -51.43 39.29
N ILE A 49 7.64 -51.79 40.14
CA ILE A 49 7.44 -52.24 41.52
C ILE A 49 8.46 -51.53 42.42
N LYS A 50 8.09 -51.18 43.65
CA LYS A 50 9.06 -50.67 44.62
C LYS A 50 9.95 -51.81 45.11
N TYR A 51 11.25 -51.58 45.22
CA TYR A 51 12.18 -52.59 45.74
C TYR A 51 13.19 -51.98 46.70
N ASP A 52 13.76 -52.82 47.56
CA ASP A 52 14.92 -52.47 48.37
C ASP A 52 16.21 -52.68 47.54
N PRO A 53 17.01 -51.64 47.28
CA PRO A 53 18.26 -51.77 46.53
C PRO A 53 19.36 -52.57 47.27
N LEU A 54 19.24 -52.79 48.58
CA LEU A 54 20.23 -53.52 49.39
C LEU A 54 19.93 -55.02 49.49
N THR A 55 18.66 -55.39 49.64
CA THR A 55 18.23 -56.78 49.80
C THR A 55 17.66 -57.38 48.51
N GLY A 56 17.27 -56.55 47.54
CA GLY A 56 16.61 -56.98 46.31
C GLY A 56 15.15 -57.42 46.50
N GLU A 57 14.58 -57.19 47.68
CA GLU A 57 13.19 -57.59 47.98
C GLU A 57 12.18 -56.68 47.28
N GLU A 58 11.15 -57.30 46.68
CA GLU A 58 10.05 -56.61 46.01
C GLU A 58 8.94 -56.26 47.03
N PHE A 59 8.58 -54.98 47.13
CA PHE A 59 7.42 -54.55 47.90
C PHE A 59 6.20 -54.51 46.97
N GLY A 60 5.20 -55.35 47.25
CA GLY A 60 4.18 -55.82 46.31
C GLY A 60 3.21 -54.81 45.70
N GLU A 61 3.40 -53.50 45.89
CA GLU A 61 2.58 -52.49 45.22
C GLU A 61 3.24 -52.02 43.92
N ALA A 62 2.50 -52.14 42.83
CA ALA A 62 2.94 -51.66 41.53
C ALA A 62 2.87 -50.13 41.49
N ILE A 63 3.96 -49.50 41.08
CA ILE A 63 4.04 -48.06 40.89
C ILE A 63 3.39 -47.74 39.53
N PRO A 64 2.45 -46.79 39.44
CA PRO A 64 1.92 -46.32 38.16
C PRO A 64 3.03 -45.71 37.30
N ASP A 65 3.04 -45.99 36.00
CA ASP A 65 4.07 -45.49 35.07
C ASP A 65 4.06 -43.95 34.98
N GLU A 66 2.94 -43.30 35.31
CA GLU A 66 2.78 -41.85 35.41
C GLU A 66 3.70 -41.23 36.47
N VAL A 67 3.94 -41.93 37.58
CA VAL A 67 4.84 -41.46 38.66
C VAL A 67 6.26 -41.36 38.12
N LEU A 68 6.71 -42.38 37.39
CA LEU A 68 8.04 -42.39 36.77
C LEU A 68 8.16 -41.33 35.67
N SER A 69 7.10 -41.14 34.87
CA SER A 69 7.06 -40.09 33.83
C SER A 69 7.15 -38.68 34.43
N ALA A 70 6.45 -38.43 35.54
CA ALA A 70 6.54 -37.16 36.28
C ALA A 70 7.95 -36.92 36.83
N TRP A 71 8.60 -37.95 37.38
CA TRP A 71 9.99 -37.90 37.83
C TRP A 71 10.98 -37.56 36.71
N MET A 72 10.70 -38.00 35.49
CA MET A 72 11.49 -37.68 34.29
C MET A 72 11.12 -36.33 33.66
N GLY A 73 10.17 -35.58 34.22
CA GLY A 73 9.74 -34.29 33.68
C GLY A 73 8.95 -34.41 32.36
N GLY A 74 8.26 -35.53 32.13
CA GLY A 74 7.50 -35.77 30.90
C GLY A 74 8.36 -36.21 29.71
N LEU A 75 9.57 -36.71 29.96
CA LEU A 75 10.44 -37.27 28.93
C LEU A 75 9.78 -38.48 28.26
N THR A 76 9.63 -38.42 26.93
CA THR A 76 9.09 -39.53 26.14
C THR A 76 10.19 -40.54 25.80
N GLU A 77 9.80 -41.79 25.53
CA GLU A 77 10.75 -42.85 25.15
C GLU A 77 11.54 -42.46 23.89
N GLY A 78 10.88 -41.85 22.90
CA GLY A 78 11.52 -41.40 21.67
C GLY A 78 12.56 -40.31 21.91
N LEU A 79 12.24 -39.31 22.73
CA LEU A 79 13.16 -38.22 23.09
C LEU A 79 14.35 -38.75 23.91
N TYR A 80 14.09 -39.63 24.89
CA TYR A 80 15.17 -40.26 25.65
C TYR A 80 16.10 -41.07 24.75
N THR A 81 15.54 -41.89 23.85
CA THR A 81 16.33 -42.72 22.95
C THR A 81 17.19 -41.86 22.04
N SER A 82 16.68 -40.74 21.55
CA SER A 82 17.50 -39.94 20.66
C SER A 82 18.52 -39.04 21.34
N MET A 83 18.31 -38.63 22.60
CA MET A 83 19.27 -37.80 23.34
C MET A 83 20.29 -38.63 24.13
N PHE A 84 19.87 -39.79 24.65
CA PHE A 84 20.63 -40.61 25.59
C PHE A 84 20.73 -42.08 25.17
N GLY A 85 19.97 -42.50 24.16
CA GLY A 85 20.12 -43.81 23.55
C GLY A 85 21.37 -43.85 22.70
N LEU A 86 22.28 -44.74 23.08
CA LEU A 86 23.46 -45.09 22.33
C LEU A 86 23.34 -46.59 22.08
N ASP A 87 22.53 -46.95 21.10
CA ASP A 87 22.41 -48.34 20.65
C ASP A 87 23.53 -48.66 19.66
N HIS A 88 23.96 -49.93 19.63
CA HIS A 88 24.99 -50.37 18.69
C HIS A 88 24.54 -50.16 17.24
N ASP A 89 23.28 -50.47 16.94
CA ASP A 89 22.73 -50.31 15.59
C ASP A 89 22.65 -48.82 15.20
N GLU A 90 22.27 -47.94 16.13
CA GLU A 90 22.25 -46.48 15.92
C GLU A 90 23.65 -45.90 15.75
N LEU A 91 24.65 -46.40 16.50
CA LEU A 91 26.06 -46.02 16.35
C LEU A 91 26.63 -46.44 15.00
N VAL A 92 26.33 -47.65 14.54
CA VAL A 92 26.77 -48.16 13.25
C VAL A 92 26.09 -47.39 12.11
N ALA A 93 24.78 -47.12 12.23
CA ALA A 93 24.03 -46.32 11.26
C ALA A 93 24.55 -44.87 11.22
N GLY A 94 24.78 -44.24 12.38
CA GLY A 94 25.34 -42.90 12.50
C GLY A 94 26.77 -42.80 11.96
N GLY A 95 27.60 -43.81 12.22
CA GLY A 95 28.96 -43.91 11.68
C GLY A 95 29.00 -44.05 10.15
N LYS A 96 28.10 -44.86 9.58
CA LYS A 96 27.92 -44.97 8.11
C LYS A 96 27.44 -43.64 7.52
N ALA A 97 26.43 -43.01 8.12
CA ALA A 97 25.91 -41.73 7.66
C ALA A 97 26.95 -40.60 7.73
N LEU A 98 27.80 -40.60 8.76
CA LEU A 98 28.91 -39.66 8.90
C LEU A 98 30.01 -39.91 7.85
N SER A 99 30.33 -41.19 7.59
CA SER A 99 31.30 -41.59 6.58
C SER A 99 30.84 -41.33 5.14
N GLU A 100 29.53 -41.33 4.89
CA GLU A 100 28.92 -41.01 3.59
C GLU A 100 28.87 -39.50 3.30
N GLY A 101 29.36 -38.67 4.23
CA GLY A 101 29.84 -37.33 3.89
C GLY A 101 28.74 -36.33 3.51
N LYS A 102 27.65 -36.26 4.28
CA LYS A 102 26.73 -35.11 4.23
C LYS A 102 26.39 -34.63 5.62
N GLY A 103 27.09 -33.57 6.05
CA GLY A 103 26.86 -32.85 7.31
C GLY A 103 25.44 -32.29 7.50
N GLU A 104 24.53 -32.47 6.54
CA GLU A 104 23.11 -32.17 6.70
C GLU A 104 22.33 -33.27 7.45
N LEU A 105 22.71 -34.55 7.35
CA LEU A 105 21.97 -35.64 8.00
C LEU A 105 22.27 -35.78 9.49
N GLY A 106 23.48 -35.40 9.93
CA GLY A 106 23.80 -35.28 11.35
C GLY A 106 22.90 -34.25 12.03
N GLN A 107 22.58 -33.15 11.34
CA GLN A 107 21.61 -32.17 11.84
C GLN A 107 20.20 -32.75 11.87
N SER A 108 19.75 -33.47 10.84
CA SER A 108 18.43 -34.11 10.83
C SER A 108 18.25 -35.19 11.91
N LEU A 109 19.30 -35.95 12.25
CA LEU A 109 19.27 -36.94 13.33
C LEU A 109 19.16 -36.24 14.71
N PHE A 110 19.91 -35.16 14.92
CA PHE A 110 19.77 -34.32 16.13
C PHE A 110 18.42 -33.58 16.18
N GLU A 111 17.85 -33.16 15.05
CA GLU A 111 16.56 -32.48 14.93
C GLU A 111 15.38 -33.41 15.23
N ALA A 112 15.40 -34.64 14.67
CA ALA A 112 14.42 -35.68 14.97
C ALA A 112 14.50 -36.07 16.45
N GLY A 113 15.71 -36.04 16.99
CA GLY A 113 15.95 -36.39 18.37
C GLY A 113 15.49 -35.41 19.41
N ALA A 114 15.72 -34.13 19.16
CA ALA A 114 15.34 -33.06 20.08
C ALA A 114 13.92 -32.51 19.81
N GLY A 115 13.23 -32.98 18.76
CA GLY A 115 11.93 -32.44 18.34
C GLY A 115 12.01 -31.05 17.70
N LEU A 116 13.20 -30.61 17.28
CA LEU A 116 13.47 -29.27 16.75
C LEU A 116 13.19 -29.10 15.25
N SER A 117 12.70 -30.14 14.56
CA SER A 117 12.32 -30.06 13.14
C SER A 117 11.31 -28.93 12.85
N SER A 118 10.41 -28.66 13.79
CA SER A 118 9.45 -27.55 13.72
C SER A 118 10.10 -26.16 13.74
N VAL A 119 11.20 -26.00 14.47
CA VAL A 119 11.92 -24.72 14.62
C VAL A 119 12.70 -24.38 13.35
N ARG A 120 13.25 -25.38 12.65
CA ARG A 120 13.91 -25.17 11.35
C ARG A 120 12.92 -24.79 10.26
N ALA A 121 11.79 -25.49 10.17
CA ALA A 121 10.72 -25.13 9.23
C ALA A 121 10.21 -23.70 9.49
N LEU A 122 10.07 -23.32 10.76
CA LEU A 122 9.74 -21.94 11.15
C LEU A 122 10.84 -20.95 10.73
N ARG A 123 12.11 -21.26 10.96
CA ARG A 123 13.24 -20.41 10.55
C ARG A 123 13.30 -20.21 9.05
N GLU A 124 13.12 -21.27 8.28
CA GLU A 124 13.10 -21.20 6.81
C GLU A 124 11.90 -20.41 6.30
N ARG A 125 10.72 -20.55 6.95
CA ARG A 125 9.55 -19.72 6.63
C ARG A 125 9.82 -18.24 6.91
N LEU A 126 10.34 -17.91 8.10
CA LEU A 126 10.68 -16.53 8.47
C LEU A 126 11.77 -15.94 7.56
N ALA A 127 12.74 -16.74 7.14
CA ALA A 127 13.77 -16.31 6.20
C ALA A 127 13.17 -15.97 4.83
N LYS A 128 12.23 -16.79 4.33
CA LYS A 128 11.50 -16.49 3.08
C LYS A 128 10.64 -15.24 3.19
N GLU A 129 9.87 -15.10 4.27
CA GLU A 129 9.06 -13.91 4.52
C GLU A 129 9.92 -12.63 4.58
N ALA A 130 11.10 -12.71 5.21
CA ALA A 130 12.05 -11.60 5.26
C ALA A 130 12.62 -11.28 3.87
N ASP A 131 13.04 -12.30 3.09
CA ASP A 131 13.56 -12.12 1.74
C ASP A 131 12.51 -11.54 0.77
N ASP A 132 11.24 -11.93 0.91
CA ASP A 132 10.12 -11.41 0.13
C ASP A 132 9.85 -9.92 0.45
N LEU A 133 9.95 -9.56 1.73
CA LEU A 133 9.76 -8.19 2.18
C LEU A 133 10.92 -7.28 1.75
N PHE A 134 12.15 -7.73 1.99
CA PHE A 134 13.36 -6.95 1.74
C PHE A 134 14.59 -7.82 1.47
N ARG A 135 15.18 -7.59 0.29
CA ARG A 135 16.48 -8.16 -0.06
C ARG A 135 17.43 -7.04 -0.51
N PRO A 136 18.64 -6.91 0.08
CA PRO A 136 19.51 -5.74 -0.12
C PRO A 136 19.86 -5.44 -1.59
N ARG A 137 19.87 -6.46 -2.45
CA ARG A 137 20.25 -6.35 -3.86
C ARG A 137 19.10 -6.56 -4.85
N ALA A 138 17.89 -6.90 -4.37
CA ALA A 138 16.76 -7.15 -5.25
C ALA A 138 15.85 -5.91 -5.31
N SER A 139 15.85 -5.23 -6.45
CA SER A 139 14.91 -4.12 -6.74
C SER A 139 13.45 -4.57 -6.77
N SER A 140 13.19 -5.88 -6.89
CA SER A 140 11.84 -6.44 -6.92
C SER A 140 11.17 -6.63 -5.56
N SER A 141 11.89 -6.40 -4.45
CA SER A 141 11.34 -6.56 -3.09
C SER A 141 10.20 -5.57 -2.83
N ALA A 142 9.24 -5.96 -1.99
CA ALA A 142 8.05 -5.15 -1.73
C ALA A 142 8.41 -3.74 -1.22
N ILE A 143 9.40 -3.64 -0.33
CA ILE A 143 9.84 -2.35 0.22
C ILE A 143 10.50 -1.48 -0.85
N HIS A 144 11.34 -2.03 -1.73
CA HIS A 144 11.96 -1.24 -2.80
C HIS A 144 10.91 -0.67 -3.77
N LYS A 145 9.88 -1.44 -4.13
CA LYS A 145 8.77 -0.94 -4.96
C LYS A 145 8.05 0.24 -4.32
N VAL A 146 7.75 0.15 -3.03
CA VAL A 146 7.08 1.24 -2.30
C VAL A 146 7.98 2.47 -2.19
N LEU A 147 9.28 2.29 -1.95
CA LEU A 147 10.25 3.40 -1.93
C LEU A 147 10.39 4.10 -3.29
N GLU A 148 10.38 3.34 -4.37
CA GLU A 148 10.41 3.88 -5.74
C GLU A 148 9.15 4.70 -6.02
N GLN A 149 7.96 4.14 -5.77
CA GLN A 149 6.68 4.83 -5.90
C GLN A 149 6.62 6.11 -5.05
N TYR A 150 7.10 6.05 -3.81
CA TYR A 150 7.20 7.22 -2.95
C TYR A 150 8.15 8.28 -3.53
N GLY A 151 9.30 7.86 -4.07
CA GLY A 151 10.26 8.74 -4.73
C GLY A 151 9.67 9.44 -5.95
N GLU A 152 8.89 8.72 -6.76
CA GLU A 152 8.18 9.27 -7.92
C GLU A 152 7.10 10.26 -7.49
N ALA A 153 6.21 9.89 -6.57
CA ALA A 153 5.17 10.76 -6.05
C ALA A 153 5.76 12.03 -5.41
N ARG A 154 6.89 11.91 -4.71
CA ARG A 154 7.59 13.06 -4.12
C ARG A 154 8.19 13.98 -5.19
N LYS A 155 8.72 13.43 -6.29
CA LYS A 155 9.23 14.21 -7.42
C LYS A 155 8.08 14.95 -8.12
N GLU A 156 6.97 14.27 -8.37
CA GLU A 156 5.77 14.85 -8.97
C GLU A 156 5.22 15.98 -8.10
N ALA A 157 5.07 15.75 -6.79
CA ALA A 157 4.64 16.77 -5.84
C ALA A 157 5.58 18.00 -5.83
N LYS A 158 6.89 17.78 -6.01
CA LYS A 158 7.88 18.87 -6.08
C LYS A 158 7.83 19.62 -7.41
N GLN A 159 7.51 18.94 -8.52
CA GLN A 159 7.36 19.56 -9.84
C GLN A 159 6.05 20.35 -9.95
N ALA A 160 4.97 19.87 -9.32
CA ALA A 160 3.69 20.56 -9.25
C ALA A 160 3.72 21.77 -8.31
N GLN A 161 4.70 21.86 -7.41
CA GLN A 161 4.88 23.01 -6.54
C GLN A 161 5.49 24.19 -7.30
N THR A 162 4.70 25.24 -7.49
CA THR A 162 5.21 26.54 -7.94
C THR A 162 5.96 27.22 -6.80
N LYS A 163 7.16 27.71 -7.06
CA LYS A 163 7.93 28.44 -6.04
C LYS A 163 7.19 29.74 -5.67
N PRO A 164 7.10 30.09 -4.38
CA PRO A 164 6.44 31.33 -3.94
C PRO A 164 6.99 32.59 -4.63
N ALA A 165 8.30 32.63 -4.89
CA ALA A 165 8.94 33.75 -5.58
C ALA A 165 8.50 33.87 -7.05
N GLU A 166 8.44 32.75 -7.79
CA GLU A 166 7.98 32.73 -9.18
C GLU A 166 6.50 33.15 -9.26
N TRP A 167 5.67 32.63 -8.34
CA TRP A 167 4.26 33.04 -8.22
C TRP A 167 4.11 34.55 -8.00
N GLU A 168 4.88 35.13 -7.08
CA GLU A 168 4.78 36.56 -6.78
C GLU A 168 5.23 37.42 -7.97
N THR A 169 6.25 37.01 -8.71
CA THR A 169 6.67 37.71 -9.94
C THR A 169 5.61 37.65 -11.04
N LEU A 170 5.04 36.46 -11.29
CA LEU A 170 3.95 36.27 -12.26
C LEU A 170 2.70 37.06 -11.86
N ARG A 171 2.38 37.09 -10.57
CA ARG A 171 1.26 37.85 -10.03
C ARG A 171 1.45 39.35 -10.26
N LYS A 172 2.63 39.90 -9.95
CA LYS A 172 2.94 41.31 -10.19
C LYS A 172 2.87 41.66 -11.68
N ALA A 173 3.47 40.84 -12.53
CA ALA A 173 3.39 41.04 -13.99
C ALA A 173 1.93 41.00 -14.50
N ALA A 174 1.09 40.12 -13.95
CA ALA A 174 -0.33 40.06 -14.31
C ALA A 174 -1.10 41.31 -13.86
N GLU A 175 -0.83 41.82 -12.65
CA GLU A 175 -1.44 43.07 -12.17
C GLU A 175 -0.97 44.29 -12.98
N GLU A 176 0.31 44.38 -13.32
CA GLU A 176 0.85 45.44 -14.19
C GLU A 176 0.22 45.39 -15.59
N ALA A 177 0.11 44.21 -16.20
CA ALA A 177 -0.55 44.04 -17.50
C ALA A 177 -2.04 44.40 -17.45
N ARG A 178 -2.73 44.08 -16.34
CA ARG A 178 -4.14 44.48 -16.12
C ARG A 178 -4.29 45.99 -15.99
N ALA A 179 -3.41 46.64 -15.26
CA ALA A 179 -3.41 48.10 -15.11
C ALA A 179 -3.17 48.78 -16.46
N ALA A 180 -2.14 48.36 -17.21
CA ALA A 180 -1.86 48.89 -18.54
C ALA A 180 -3.03 48.69 -19.52
N TYR A 181 -3.70 47.53 -19.46
CA TYR A 181 -4.90 47.28 -20.26
C TYR A 181 -6.06 48.20 -19.87
N ALA A 182 -6.29 48.42 -18.58
CA ALA A 182 -7.33 49.32 -18.09
C ALA A 182 -7.09 50.77 -18.55
N ASP A 183 -5.83 51.24 -18.49
CA ASP A 183 -5.46 52.58 -18.95
C ASP A 183 -5.65 52.74 -20.47
N ALA A 184 -5.17 51.77 -21.26
CA ALA A 184 -5.36 51.78 -22.71
C ALA A 184 -6.85 51.78 -23.09
N ARG A 185 -7.67 51.01 -22.36
CA ARG A 185 -9.12 50.98 -22.56
C ARG A 185 -9.77 52.32 -22.21
N ALA A 186 -9.37 52.95 -21.12
CA ALA A 186 -9.88 54.28 -20.75
C ALA A 186 -9.52 55.34 -21.81
N GLN A 187 -8.29 55.31 -22.34
CA GLN A 187 -7.88 56.17 -23.45
C GLN A 187 -8.70 55.92 -24.72
N GLN A 188 -8.95 54.66 -25.06
CA GLN A 188 -9.81 54.32 -26.19
C GLN A 188 -11.23 54.87 -26.02
N GLU A 189 -11.81 54.76 -24.83
CA GLU A 189 -13.16 55.28 -24.53
C GLU A 189 -13.20 56.81 -24.67
N LEU A 190 -12.17 57.54 -24.23
CA LEU A 190 -12.06 58.98 -24.41
C LEU A 190 -12.00 59.38 -25.89
N LEU A 191 -11.11 58.74 -26.68
CA LEU A 191 -10.97 59.02 -28.11
C LEU A 191 -12.27 58.70 -28.89
N GLN A 192 -13.00 57.65 -28.49
CA GLN A 192 -14.31 57.36 -29.06
C GLN A 192 -15.34 58.45 -28.74
N GLN A 193 -15.33 59.01 -27.54
CA GLN A 193 -16.21 60.14 -27.18
C GLN A 193 -15.88 61.38 -28.00
N GLU A 194 -14.60 61.69 -28.20
CA GLU A 194 -14.14 62.80 -29.05
C GLU A 194 -14.54 62.59 -30.51
N THR A 195 -14.34 61.38 -31.04
CA THR A 195 -14.76 61.02 -32.41
C THR A 195 -16.26 61.25 -32.59
N ARG A 196 -17.09 60.74 -31.67
CA ARG A 196 -18.55 60.97 -31.70
C ARG A 196 -18.91 62.45 -31.56
N ARG A 197 -18.13 63.24 -30.82
CA ARG A 197 -18.32 64.70 -30.74
C ARG A 197 -18.04 65.37 -32.09
N PHE A 198 -16.94 65.02 -32.75
CA PHE A 198 -16.61 65.58 -34.06
C PHE A 198 -17.61 65.16 -35.14
N GLU A 199 -18.07 63.91 -35.14
CA GLU A 199 -19.13 63.43 -36.04
C GLU A 199 -20.43 64.24 -35.87
N ARG A 200 -20.85 64.49 -34.62
CA ARG A 200 -22.02 65.34 -34.34
C ARG A 200 -21.84 66.77 -34.85
N LEU A 201 -20.67 67.37 -34.64
CA LEU A 201 -20.38 68.73 -35.12
C LEU A 201 -20.36 68.78 -36.66
N ALA A 202 -19.76 67.79 -37.32
CA ALA A 202 -19.70 67.69 -38.77
C ALA A 202 -21.10 67.56 -39.39
N ALA A 203 -21.98 66.75 -38.79
CA ALA A 203 -23.37 66.60 -39.24
C ALA A 203 -24.14 67.93 -39.16
N VAL A 204 -24.04 68.64 -38.03
CA VAL A 204 -24.71 69.95 -37.85
C VAL A 204 -24.17 71.00 -38.82
N LEU A 205 -22.86 71.03 -39.07
CA LEU A 205 -22.26 71.97 -40.03
C LEU A 205 -22.78 71.75 -41.46
N LEU A 206 -23.00 70.49 -41.86
CA LEU A 206 -23.58 70.17 -43.16
C LEU A 206 -25.03 70.64 -43.27
N ASP A 207 -25.82 70.45 -42.22
CA ASP A 207 -27.22 70.91 -42.16
C ASP A 207 -27.29 72.45 -42.20
N VAL A 208 -26.42 73.14 -41.46
CA VAL A 208 -26.36 74.62 -41.45
C VAL A 208 -25.85 75.15 -42.80
N ALA A 209 -24.87 74.50 -43.42
CA ALA A 209 -24.40 74.88 -44.76
C ALA A 209 -25.52 74.73 -45.81
N GLY A 210 -26.32 73.66 -45.72
CA GLY A 210 -27.52 73.47 -46.55
C GLY A 210 -28.57 74.55 -46.32
N ALA A 211 -28.84 74.90 -45.06
CA ALA A 211 -29.78 75.97 -44.71
C ALA A 211 -29.32 77.35 -45.20
N VAL A 212 -28.03 77.69 -45.06
CA VAL A 212 -27.47 78.96 -45.54
C VAL A 212 -27.47 79.03 -47.06
N ALA A 213 -27.17 77.92 -47.76
CA ALA A 213 -27.28 77.85 -49.22
C ALA A 213 -28.73 78.04 -49.70
N CYS A 214 -29.70 77.45 -49.00
CA CYS A 214 -31.13 77.60 -49.28
C CYS A 214 -31.59 79.05 -49.13
N VAL A 215 -31.21 79.72 -48.03
CA VAL A 215 -31.51 81.15 -47.78
C VAL A 215 -30.85 82.05 -48.83
N ARG A 216 -29.60 81.75 -49.21
CA ARG A 216 -28.88 82.53 -50.23
C ARG A 216 -29.48 82.35 -51.64
N ALA A 217 -30.04 81.18 -51.94
CA ALA A 217 -30.75 80.92 -53.19
C ALA A 217 -32.10 81.65 -53.27
N THR A 218 -32.86 81.69 -52.16
CA THR A 218 -34.11 82.46 -52.07
C THR A 218 -33.89 83.97 -52.13
N CYS A 219 -32.79 84.50 -51.58
CA CYS A 219 -32.45 85.92 -51.73
C CYS A 219 -31.96 86.33 -53.13
N ARG A 220 -31.48 85.38 -53.96
CA ARG A 220 -30.99 85.69 -55.32
C ARG A 220 -32.11 85.71 -56.37
N PHE A 221 -33.23 85.04 -56.10
CA PHE A 221 -34.47 85.19 -56.87
C PHE A 221 -35.33 86.29 -56.24
N GLY A 222 -34.88 87.54 -56.39
CA GLY A 222 -35.73 88.69 -56.15
C GLY A 222 -36.84 88.75 -57.20
N ARG A 223 -37.97 88.08 -56.95
CA ARG A 223 -39.31 88.45 -57.45
C ARG A 223 -40.35 87.90 -56.50
N GLY A 224 -41.24 88.79 -56.08
CA GLY A 224 -42.34 88.48 -55.18
C GLY A 224 -43.36 87.53 -55.80
N ASP A 225 -44.13 86.98 -54.88
CA ASP A 225 -45.41 86.29 -55.01
C ASP A 225 -45.43 84.96 -55.79
N GLU A 226 -45.90 83.94 -55.06
CA GLU A 226 -46.24 82.58 -55.50
C GLU A 226 -45.08 81.69 -55.97
N ILE A 227 -44.64 80.80 -55.06
CA ILE A 227 -44.46 79.34 -55.24
C ILE A 227 -43.47 78.85 -54.17
N CYS A 228 -44.01 78.37 -53.04
CA CYS A 228 -43.29 77.50 -52.09
C CYS A 228 -44.27 76.52 -51.45
N LEU A 229 -45.02 75.78 -52.27
CA LEU A 229 -45.85 74.66 -51.82
C LEU A 229 -45.47 73.30 -52.39
N LEU A 230 -44.37 73.20 -53.15
CA LEU A 230 -43.95 71.92 -53.75
C LEU A 230 -42.50 71.59 -53.42
N MET A 231 -42.20 71.37 -52.14
CA MET A 231 -41.08 70.50 -51.74
C MET A 231 -41.26 69.88 -50.34
N HIS A 232 -42.51 69.71 -49.89
CA HIS A 232 -42.85 69.00 -48.66
C HIS A 232 -43.04 67.47 -48.86
N GLN A 233 -42.56 66.88 -49.97
CA GLN A 233 -42.87 65.48 -50.28
C GLN A 233 -41.75 64.60 -50.87
N GLN A 234 -40.47 64.96 -50.73
CA GLN A 234 -39.38 64.04 -51.14
C GLN A 234 -38.25 63.78 -50.13
N SER A 235 -38.31 64.30 -48.90
CA SER A 235 -37.34 63.92 -47.84
C SER A 235 -37.82 62.76 -46.94
N VAL A 236 -39.05 62.28 -47.08
CA VAL A 236 -39.61 61.18 -46.25
C VAL A 236 -39.31 59.78 -46.81
N TRP A 237 -38.80 59.64 -48.04
CA TRP A 237 -38.55 58.33 -48.66
C TRP A 237 -37.10 57.82 -48.61
N GLY A 238 -36.15 58.63 -48.12
CA GLY A 238 -34.74 58.22 -48.01
C GLY A 238 -34.33 57.54 -46.70
N GLN A 239 -35.14 57.59 -45.65
CA GLN A 239 -34.80 57.03 -44.33
C GLN A 239 -35.45 55.67 -44.01
N LYS A 240 -36.23 55.07 -44.93
CA LYS A 240 -36.87 53.75 -44.69
C LYS A 240 -36.11 52.52 -45.19
N HIS A 241 -34.97 52.67 -45.87
CA HIS A 241 -34.21 51.51 -46.40
C HIS A 241 -32.94 51.10 -45.63
N ASN A 242 -32.65 51.67 -44.46
CA ASN A 242 -31.56 51.15 -43.61
C ASN A 242 -31.96 50.78 -42.17
N CYS A 243 -33.26 50.72 -41.87
CA CYS A 243 -33.77 50.21 -40.58
C CYS A 243 -33.98 48.67 -40.57
N GLY A 244 -33.62 47.98 -41.66
CA GLY A 244 -33.84 46.53 -41.82
C GLY A 244 -32.61 45.63 -41.62
N ARG A 245 -31.41 46.19 -41.36
CA ARG A 245 -30.15 45.40 -41.38
C ARG A 245 -29.32 45.47 -40.09
N GLN A 246 -29.96 45.72 -38.93
CA GLN A 246 -29.32 45.60 -37.61
C GLN A 246 -30.01 44.62 -36.63
N ASN A 247 -31.08 43.93 -37.03
CA ASN A 247 -31.80 43.02 -36.13
C ASN A 247 -31.44 41.52 -36.23
N ASN A 248 -30.34 41.14 -36.89
CA ASN A 248 -29.97 39.72 -37.07
C ASN A 248 -28.59 39.29 -36.52
N LEU A 249 -27.95 40.11 -35.68
CA LEU A 249 -26.75 39.70 -34.94
C LEU A 249 -26.97 39.51 -33.43
N ALA A 250 -28.12 39.92 -32.88
CA ALA A 250 -28.47 39.73 -31.47
C ALA A 250 -29.29 38.46 -31.16
N ALA A 251 -29.68 37.69 -32.18
CA ALA A 251 -30.46 36.45 -32.02
C ALA A 251 -29.64 35.15 -32.16
N LYS A 252 -28.33 35.23 -32.42
CA LYS A 252 -27.44 34.06 -32.58
C LYS A 252 -26.40 33.86 -31.47
N GLN A 253 -26.61 34.50 -30.31
CA GLN A 253 -25.81 34.29 -29.08
C GLN A 253 -26.67 34.04 -27.84
N ARG A 254 -27.86 33.46 -28.00
CA ARG A 254 -28.72 33.07 -26.87
C ARG A 254 -29.13 31.59 -26.88
N THR A 255 -28.40 30.75 -27.61
CA THR A 255 -28.64 29.29 -27.73
C THR A 255 -27.38 28.44 -27.56
N THR A 256 -26.39 28.92 -26.80
CA THR A 256 -25.23 28.12 -26.35
C THR A 256 -24.95 28.29 -24.86
N TRP A 257 -25.98 28.28 -24.00
CA TRP A 257 -25.82 28.14 -22.54
C TRP A 257 -27.01 27.41 -21.87
N GLN A 258 -27.59 26.41 -22.56
CA GLN A 258 -28.57 25.49 -21.97
C GLN A 258 -28.26 24.00 -22.23
N GLY A 259 -26.98 23.67 -22.43
CA GLY A 259 -26.51 22.30 -22.67
C GLY A 259 -25.23 21.94 -21.90
N CYS A 260 -25.14 22.32 -20.62
CA CYS A 260 -24.14 21.76 -19.69
C CYS A 260 -24.76 21.61 -18.30
N ARG A 261 -25.63 20.61 -18.19
CA ARG A 261 -25.93 19.93 -16.93
C ARG A 261 -25.85 18.44 -17.27
N GLN A 262 -24.72 17.80 -16.96
CA GLN A 262 -24.49 16.34 -16.80
C GLN A 262 -23.01 16.00 -16.99
N ASN A 263 -22.24 16.12 -15.89
CA ASN A 263 -21.47 15.03 -15.28
C ASN A 263 -21.00 15.51 -13.90
#